data_AF-A0A852P8P1-F1
#
_entry.id   AF-A0A852P8P1-F1
#
_cell.length_a   1.000
_cell.length_b   1.000
_cell.length_c   1.000
_cell.angle_alpha   90.00
_cell.angle_beta   90.00
_cell.angle_gamma   90.00
#
_symmetry.space_group_name_H-M   'P 1'
#
loop_
_entity.id
_entity.type
_entity.pdbx_description
1 polymer ?
#
loop_
_entity_poly.entity_id
_entity_poly.type
_entity_poly.pdbx_seq_one_letter_code
_entity_poly.pdbx_strand_id
1 'polypeptide(L)'
;FFTYHVLMRGGDGTSMWADLCKNGQVRASAIAQDADQNYDYASNSVILHLDAGDEVFIKLDGGKAHGGNNNKYSTFSGFIIYSD
;
A
#
# COMPACT_ATOMS: atom_id res chain seq x y z
N PHE A 1 6.29 2.32 -12.94
CA PHE A 1 4.91 2.40 -12.43
C PHE A 1 4.76 1.37 -11.31
N PHE A 2 4.05 1.73 -10.25
CA PHE A 2 3.71 0.83 -9.15
C PHE A 2 2.26 1.04 -8.74
N THR A 3 1.60 -0.04 -8.33
CA THR A 3 0.27 0.01 -7.71
C THR A 3 0.16 -1.03 -6.61
N TYR A 4 -0.60 -0.70 -5.58
CA TYR A 4 -0.90 -1.59 -4.48
C TYR A 4 -2.38 -1.56 -4.14
N HIS A 5 -2.86 -2.72 -3.71
CA HIS A 5 -4.19 -2.89 -3.13
C HIS A 5 -4.03 -3.71 -1.86
N VAL A 6 -4.20 -3.12 -0.69
CA VAL A 6 -4.03 -3.82 0.58
C VAL A 6 -5.36 -3.90 1.28
N LEU A 7 -5.91 -5.11 1.40
CA LEU A 7 -7.01 -5.38 2.32
C LEU A 7 -6.44 -5.32 3.74
N MET A 8 -6.81 -4.28 4.49
CA MET A 8 -6.32 -4.04 5.84
C MET A 8 -7.40 -4.37 6.85
N ARG A 9 -6.97 -4.83 8.02
CA ARG A 9 -7.78 -4.95 9.22
C ARG A 9 -7.33 -3.92 10.26
N GLY A 10 -8.17 -2.95 10.56
CA GLY A 10 -7.97 -1.95 11.61
C GLY A 10 -8.72 -2.31 12.91
N GLY A 11 -8.73 -1.36 13.85
CA GLY A 11 -9.64 -1.38 14.99
C GLY A 11 -10.83 -0.43 14.78
N ASP A 12 -11.94 -0.70 15.46
CA ASP A 12 -13.19 0.06 15.35
C ASP A 12 -12.95 1.56 15.50
N GLY A 13 -13.39 2.36 14.52
CA GLY A 13 -13.33 3.82 14.55
C GLY A 13 -11.92 4.43 14.40
N THR A 14 -10.87 3.62 14.22
CA THR A 14 -9.49 4.10 14.04
C THR A 14 -9.06 4.10 12.58
N SER A 15 -8.35 5.13 12.15
CA SER A 15 -7.80 5.18 10.79
C SER A 15 -6.66 4.18 10.63
N MET A 16 -6.59 3.57 9.44
CA MET A 16 -5.50 2.72 8.99
C MET A 16 -5.02 3.20 7.62
N TRP A 17 -3.75 2.99 7.30
CA TRP A 17 -3.21 3.40 6.01
C TRP A 17 -2.09 2.51 5.51
N ALA A 18 -1.92 2.52 4.20
CA ALA A 18 -0.79 1.94 3.50
C ALA A 18 -0.05 3.03 2.73
N ASP A 19 1.24 3.13 2.97
CA ASP A 19 2.14 4.07 2.30
C ASP A 19 3.04 3.31 1.32
N LEU A 20 3.17 3.83 0.11
CA LEU A 20 4.25 3.45 -0.79
C LEU A 20 5.44 4.38 -0.54
N CYS A 21 6.55 3.78 -0.13
CA CYS A 21 7.79 4.48 0.20
C CYS A 21 8.84 4.28 -0.88
N LYS A 22 9.63 5.33 -1.16
CA LYS A 22 10.91 5.27 -1.88
C LYS A 22 12.02 5.62 -0.88
N ASN A 23 12.93 4.70 -0.58
CA ASN A 23 14.02 4.89 0.41
C ASN A 23 13.53 5.46 1.75
N GLY A 24 12.40 4.96 2.26
CA GLY A 24 11.79 5.44 3.51
C GLY A 24 10.97 6.73 3.40
N GLN A 25 11.00 7.45 2.27
CA GLN A 25 10.15 8.62 2.05
C GLN A 25 8.80 8.22 1.43
N VAL A 26 7.70 8.65 2.02
CA VAL A 26 6.34 8.41 1.49
C VAL A 26 6.16 9.13 0.16
N ARG A 27 5.74 8.39 -0.87
CA ARG A 27 5.48 8.91 -2.23
C ARG A 27 4.01 8.87 -2.60
N ALA A 28 3.25 7.95 -2.01
CA ALA A 28 1.80 7.86 -2.11
C ALA A 28 1.26 7.22 -0.83
N SER A 29 0.06 7.64 -0.40
CA SER A 29 -0.63 7.10 0.78
C SER A 29 -2.08 6.82 0.43
N ALA A 30 -2.68 5.84 1.09
CA ALA A 30 -4.11 5.59 1.06
C ALA A 30 -4.58 5.32 2.49
N ILE A 31 -5.59 6.07 2.94
CA ILE A 31 -6.17 5.99 4.27
C ILE A 31 -7.60 5.46 4.19
N ALA A 32 -7.96 4.60 5.15
CA ALA A 32 -9.29 4.07 5.35
C ALA A 32 -9.69 4.22 6.83
N GLN A 33 -10.96 4.51 7.08
CA GLN A 33 -11.52 4.59 8.42
C GLN A 33 -13.02 4.34 8.36
N ASP A 34 -13.46 3.32 9.07
CA ASP A 34 -14.87 2.99 9.23
C ASP A 34 -15.23 2.95 10.73
N ALA A 35 -16.49 3.26 11.06
CA ALA A 35 -16.95 3.34 12.45
C ALA A 35 -17.07 1.95 13.11
N ASP A 36 -17.55 0.95 12.37
CA ASP A 36 -17.87 -0.40 12.85
C ASP A 36 -17.49 -1.50 11.84
N GLN A 37 -16.77 -1.15 10.77
CA GLN A 37 -16.20 -2.08 9.80
C GLN A 37 -14.69 -2.19 9.97
N ASN A 38 -14.23 -3.36 10.36
CA ASN A 38 -12.80 -3.56 10.64
C ASN A 38 -11.95 -3.87 9.41
N TYR A 39 -12.55 -4.12 8.24
CA TYR A 39 -11.84 -4.49 7.02
C TYR A 39 -12.15 -3.51 5.89
N ASP A 40 -11.12 -2.87 5.35
CA ASP A 40 -11.25 -2.00 4.18
C ASP A 40 -9.96 -2.01 3.34
N TYR A 41 -10.02 -1.46 2.13
CA TYR A 41 -8.88 -1.38 1.21
C TYR A 41 -8.16 -0.03 1.31
N ALA A 42 -6.86 -0.09 1.54
CA ALA A 42 -5.94 1.02 1.27
C ALA A 42 -5.23 0.76 -0.07
N SER A 43 -5.60 1.50 -1.12
CA SER A 43 -5.09 1.30 -2.48
C SER A 43 -4.64 2.61 -3.13
N ASN A 44 -3.51 2.59 -3.82
CA ASN A 44 -3.04 3.72 -4.63
C ASN A 44 -2.11 3.26 -5.78
N SER A 45 -1.71 4.19 -6.64
CA SER A 45 -0.75 3.98 -7.72
C SER A 45 0.16 5.18 -7.91
N VAL A 46 1.37 4.97 -8.46
CA VAL A 46 2.36 6.03 -8.67
C VAL A 46 3.28 5.73 -9.86
N ILE A 47 3.72 6.78 -10.54
CA ILE A 47 4.85 6.76 -11.48
C ILE A 47 6.01 7.48 -10.81
N LEU A 48 7.17 6.81 -10.70
CA LEU A 48 8.37 7.33 -10.08
C LEU A 48 9.55 7.16 -11.02
N HIS A 49 10.43 8.15 -11.04
CA HIS A 49 11.81 7.99 -11.49
C HIS A 49 12.62 7.31 -10.37
N LEU A 50 13.44 6.34 -10.74
CA LEU A 50 14.24 5.52 -9.83
C LEU A 50 15.68 5.47 -10.35
N ASP A 51 16.62 5.67 -9.43
CA ASP A 51 18.03 5.42 -9.64
C ASP A 51 18.37 3.97 -9.25
N ALA A 52 19.47 3.45 -9.79
CA ALA A 52 19.95 2.13 -9.43
C ALA A 52 20.23 2.03 -7.92
N GLY A 53 19.56 1.09 -7.25
CA GLY A 53 19.65 0.89 -5.81
C GLY A 53 18.51 1.49 -4.99
N ASP A 54 17.60 2.25 -5.62
CA ASP A 54 16.40 2.74 -4.92
C ASP A 54 15.47 1.58 -4.51
N GLU A 55 14.99 1.63 -3.28
CA GLU A 55 14.04 0.66 -2.72
C GLU A 55 12.62 1.22 -2.72
N VAL A 56 11.68 0.42 -3.24
CA VAL A 56 10.24 0.73 -3.20
C VAL A 56 9.50 -0.36 -2.44
N PHE A 57 8.77 0.01 -1.40
CA PHE A 57 8.04 -0.94 -0.55
C PHE A 57 6.77 -0.32 0.05
N ILE A 58 5.90 -1.19 0.58
CA ILE A 58 4.67 -0.78 1.27
C ILE A 58 4.91 -0.80 2.79
N LYS A 59 4.56 0.29 3.47
CA LYS A 59 4.54 0.40 4.93
C LYS A 59 3.10 0.54 5.41
N LEU A 60 2.74 -0.20 6.45
CA LEU A 60 1.40 -0.18 7.03
C LEU A 60 1.42 0.49 8.40
N ASP A 61 0.33 1.16 8.74
CA ASP A 61 0.08 1.68 10.09
C ASP A 61 -1.43 1.64 10.41
N GLY A 62 -1.78 1.64 11.69
CA GLY A 62 -3.18 1.57 12.16
C GLY A 62 -3.90 0.25 11.88
N GLY A 63 -3.25 -0.75 11.27
CA GLY A 63 -3.86 -2.03 10.92
C GLY A 63 -2.89 -3.10 10.44
N LYS A 64 -3.43 -4.27 10.05
CA LYS A 64 -2.67 -5.41 9.50
C LYS A 64 -3.19 -5.81 8.13
N ALA A 65 -2.29 -6.10 7.19
CA ALA A 65 -2.69 -6.64 5.89
C ALA A 65 -3.26 -8.07 6.02
N HIS A 66 -4.25 -8.37 5.19
CA HIS A 66 -4.87 -9.68 5.09
C HIS A 66 -4.72 -10.25 3.67
N GLY A 67 -4.13 -11.43 3.55
CA GLY A 67 -3.88 -12.10 2.26
C GLY A 67 -5.12 -12.81 1.68
N GLY A 68 -6.13 -13.06 2.51
CA GLY A 68 -7.25 -13.95 2.18
C GLY A 68 -6.81 -15.42 2.09
N ASN A 69 -7.77 -16.30 1.80
CA ASN A 69 -7.54 -17.76 1.71
C ASN A 69 -6.61 -18.17 0.56
N ASN A 70 -6.58 -17.38 -0.52
CA ASN A 70 -5.83 -17.70 -1.74
C ASN A 70 -4.59 -16.80 -1.95
N ASN A 71 -4.24 -15.95 -0.97
CA ASN A 71 -3.13 -14.99 -1.05
C ASN A 71 -3.27 -14.01 -2.22
N LYS A 72 -4.48 -13.50 -2.47
CA LYS A 72 -4.80 -12.60 -3.61
C LYS A 72 -5.49 -11.29 -3.24
N TYR A 73 -5.83 -11.09 -1.96
CA TYR A 73 -6.56 -9.88 -1.54
C TYR A 73 -5.64 -8.69 -1.28
N SER A 74 -4.40 -8.95 -0.84
CA SER A 74 -3.38 -7.91 -0.72
C SER A 74 -2.33 -8.11 -1.81
N THR A 75 -2.16 -7.10 -2.67
CA THR A 75 -1.28 -7.15 -3.84
C THR A 75 -0.39 -5.91 -3.93
N PHE A 76 0.81 -6.11 -4.47
CA PHE A 76 1.75 -5.06 -4.85
C PHE A 76 2.40 -5.46 -6.17
N SER A 77 2.36 -4.56 -7.16
CA SER A 77 2.89 -4.83 -8.49
C SER A 77 3.47 -3.56 -9.13
N GLY A 78 4.36 -3.75 -10.10
CA GLY A 78 4.97 -2.65 -10.82
C GLY A 78 5.88 -3.12 -11.95
N PHE A 79 6.24 -2.19 -12.83
CA PHE A 79 7.11 -2.43 -13.98
C PHE A 79 7.78 -1.12 -14.44
N ILE A 80 8.90 -1.25 -15.16
CA ILE A 80 9.61 -0.14 -15.80
C ILE A 80 8.81 0.31 -17.02
N ILE A 81 8.56 1.62 -17.15
CA ILE A 81 7.89 2.18 -18.33
C ILE A 81 8.92 2.57 -19.39
N TYR A 82 9.96 3.30 -18.98
CA TYR A 82 11.07 3.73 -19.83
C TYR A 82 12.38 3.50 -19.08
N SER A 83 13.43 3.09 -19.79
CA SER A 83 14.80 3.14 -19.28
C SER A 83 15.40 4.50 -19.62
N ASP A 84 16.19 5.05 -18.70
CA ASP A 84 16.96 6.28 -18.92
C ASP A 84 17.98 6.15 -20.07
#